data_AF-A0A6J4I279-F1
#
_entry.id   AF-A0A6J4I279-F1
#
_cell.length_a   1.000
_cell.length_b   1.000
_cell.length_c   1.000
_cell.angle_alpha   90.00
_cell.angle_beta   90.00
_cell.angle_gamma   90.00
#
_symmetry.space_group_name_H-M   'P 1'
#
loop_
_entity.id
_entity.type
_entity.pdbx_description
1 polymer ?
#
loop_
_entity_poly.entity_id
_entity_poly.type
_entity_poly.pdbx_seq_one_letter_code
_entity_poly.pdbx_strand_id
1 'polypeptide(L)'
;MRNILSLLLSLYFSLVGLVACSNRQGNGGRVPDYASLFNLDWAQHKLWDDGLAEVAVYEAQRVVYNQPRSFEYTLITVKEDFNRAFNVKTDDYKRKDLFP
;
A
#
# COMPACT_ATOMS: atom_id res chain seq x y z
N MET A 1 -17.02 -10.19 56.41
CA MET A 1 -15.65 -10.41 55.92
C MET A 1 -15.58 -11.04 54.54
N ARG A 2 -16.41 -12.05 54.22
CA ARG A 2 -16.40 -12.72 52.90
C ARG A 2 -16.64 -11.79 51.69
N ASN A 3 -17.54 -10.79 51.82
CA ASN A 3 -17.89 -9.89 50.72
C ASN A 3 -16.83 -8.79 50.44
N ILE A 4 -16.05 -8.42 51.45
CA ILE A 4 -14.98 -7.41 51.31
C ILE A 4 -13.80 -8.03 50.56
N LEU A 5 -13.48 -9.30 50.83
CA LEU A 5 -12.45 -10.03 50.11
C LEU A 5 -12.81 -10.20 48.62
N SER A 6 -14.08 -10.47 48.30
CA SER A 6 -14.57 -10.57 46.91
C SER A 6 -14.43 -9.26 46.14
N LEU A 7 -14.75 -8.12 46.77
CA LEU A 7 -14.64 -6.79 46.18
C LEU A 7 -13.19 -6.35 45.96
N LEU A 8 -12.29 -6.71 46.89
CA LEU A 8 -10.86 -6.43 46.73
C LEU A 8 -10.24 -7.29 45.62
N LEU A 9 -10.68 -8.54 45.48
CA LEU A 9 -10.20 -9.43 44.41
C LEU A 9 -10.65 -8.96 43.03
N SER A 10 -11.92 -8.56 42.88
CA SER A 10 -12.43 -8.04 41.61
C SER A 10 -11.77 -6.72 41.22
N LEU A 11 -11.55 -5.81 42.18
CA LEU A 11 -10.84 -4.56 41.94
C LEU A 11 -9.38 -4.81 41.53
N TYR A 12 -8.71 -5.78 42.16
CA TYR A 12 -7.34 -6.16 41.81
C TYR A 12 -7.26 -6.72 40.38
N PHE A 13 -8.16 -7.63 40.00
CA PHE A 13 -8.20 -8.18 38.63
C PHE A 13 -8.49 -7.10 37.57
N SER A 14 -9.38 -6.14 37.87
CA SER A 14 -9.63 -5.01 36.98
C SER A 14 -8.42 -4.09 36.84
N LEU A 15 -7.69 -3.83 37.94
CA LEU A 15 -6.48 -3.01 37.92
C LEU A 15 -5.36 -3.67 37.11
N VAL A 16 -5.16 -4.99 37.27
CA VAL A 16 -4.17 -5.77 36.52
C VAL A 16 -4.50 -5.82 35.01
N GLY A 17 -5.78 -5.96 34.66
CA GLY A 17 -6.24 -5.95 33.27
C GLY A 17 -5.96 -4.62 32.55
N LEU A 18 -6.15 -3.49 33.23
CA LEU A 18 -5.85 -2.16 32.67
C LEU A 18 -4.34 -1.94 32.44
N VAL A 19 -3.49 -2.41 33.36
CA VAL A 19 -2.03 -2.30 33.21
C VAL A 19 -1.51 -3.18 32.07
N ALA A 20 -2.10 -4.36 31.84
CA ALA A 20 -1.71 -5.27 30.76
C ALA A 20 -1.94 -4.69 29.35
N CYS A 21 -2.94 -3.82 29.16
CA CYS A 21 -3.21 -3.18 27.87
C CYS A 21 -2.33 -1.96 27.58
N SER A 22 -1.60 -1.44 28.57
CA SER A 22 -0.90 -0.15 28.45
C SER A 22 0.49 -0.26 27.81
N ASN A 23 1.02 -1.48 27.61
CA ASN A 23 2.42 -1.67 27.22
C ASN A 23 2.61 -2.50 25.94
N ARG A 24 1.88 -2.14 24.87
CA ARG A 24 2.31 -2.43 23.50
C ARG A 24 3.12 -1.27 22.95
N GLN A 25 4.29 -1.00 23.55
CA GLN A 25 5.38 -0.48 22.73
C GLN A 25 5.91 -1.67 21.93
N GLY A 26 5.34 -1.88 20.75
CA GLY A 26 5.96 -2.73 19.76
C GLY A 26 7.39 -2.24 19.61
N ASN A 27 8.35 -3.09 19.98
CA ASN A 27 9.77 -2.83 19.81
C ASN A 27 10.07 -2.92 18.30
N GLY A 28 9.55 -1.96 17.54
CA GLY A 28 9.96 -1.71 16.17
C GLY A 28 11.36 -1.13 16.28
N GLY A 29 12.37 -2.00 16.25
CA GLY A 29 13.75 -1.57 16.06
C GLY A 29 13.75 -0.51 14.96
N ARG A 30 14.39 0.63 15.23
CA ARG A 30 14.37 1.84 14.38
C ARG A 30 14.58 1.44 12.92
N VAL A 31 13.50 1.23 12.18
CA VAL A 31 13.55 1.14 10.72
C VAL A 31 13.96 2.55 10.32
N PRO A 32 15.08 2.73 9.60
CA PRO A 32 15.48 4.05 9.18
C PRO A 32 14.31 4.69 8.43
N ASP A 33 13.99 5.93 8.78
CA ASP A 33 12.94 6.67 8.12
C ASP A 33 13.43 7.13 6.74
N TYR A 34 13.32 6.21 5.78
CA TYR A 34 13.67 6.46 4.39
C TYR A 34 12.65 7.37 3.70
N ALA A 35 11.49 7.66 4.29
CA ALA A 35 10.47 8.47 3.65
C ALA A 35 11.01 9.86 3.28
N SER A 36 11.91 10.40 4.09
CA SER A 36 12.61 11.67 3.82
C SER A 36 13.53 11.66 2.59
N LEU A 37 13.95 10.48 2.11
CA LEU A 37 14.81 10.33 0.94
C LEU A 37 14.05 10.20 -0.38
N PHE A 38 12.72 10.02 -0.32
CA PHE A 38 11.87 9.88 -1.49
C PHE A 38 11.00 11.13 -1.67
N ASN A 39 10.88 11.59 -2.92
CA ASN A 39 9.88 12.60 -3.26
C ASN A 39 8.51 11.92 -3.27
N LEU A 40 7.68 12.15 -2.25
CA LEU A 40 6.35 11.51 -2.16
C LEU A 40 5.39 11.92 -3.28
N ASP A 41 5.64 13.08 -3.90
CA ASP A 41 4.81 13.63 -4.98
C ASP A 41 5.31 13.18 -6.37
N TRP A 42 6.26 12.24 -6.45
CA TRP A 42 6.82 11.78 -7.72
C TRP A 42 5.74 11.28 -8.69
N ALA A 43 4.72 10.60 -8.16
CA ALA A 43 3.63 10.01 -8.93
C ALA A 43 2.67 11.06 -9.51
N GLN A 44 2.69 12.29 -9.00
CA GLN A 44 1.89 13.42 -9.45
C GLN A 44 2.66 14.33 -10.42
N HIS A 45 3.94 14.06 -10.64
CA HIS A 45 4.74 14.84 -11.57
C HIS A 45 4.20 14.65 -12.99
N LYS A 46 4.08 15.74 -13.75
CA LYS A 46 3.46 15.75 -15.09
C LYS A 46 3.97 14.66 -16.03
N LEU A 47 5.27 14.34 -15.97
CA LEU A 47 5.85 13.25 -16.78
C LEU A 47 5.19 11.88 -16.54
N TRP A 48 4.71 11.64 -15.32
CA TRP A 48 4.10 10.38 -14.89
C TRP A 48 2.55 10.45 -14.83
N ASP A 49 1.98 11.66 -14.88
CA ASP A 49 0.54 11.91 -14.68
C ASP A 49 -0.03 12.92 -15.68
N ASP A 50 0.29 12.75 -16.96
CA ASP A 50 -0.26 13.55 -18.07
C ASP A 50 -1.47 12.89 -18.76
N GLY A 51 -1.89 11.71 -18.29
CA GLY A 51 -2.97 10.93 -18.88
C GLY A 51 -2.59 10.20 -20.18
N LEU A 52 -1.30 10.12 -20.50
CA LEU A 52 -0.80 9.36 -21.65
C LEU A 52 -0.26 7.99 -21.23
N ALA A 53 -0.18 7.09 -22.21
CA ALA A 53 0.49 5.81 -22.08
C ALA A 53 1.91 5.90 -22.65
N GLU A 54 2.89 5.35 -21.94
CA GLU A 54 4.19 5.07 -22.52
C GLU A 54 4.07 3.82 -23.42
N VAL A 55 4.62 3.91 -24.63
CA VAL A 55 4.67 2.80 -25.59
C VAL A 55 6.12 2.57 -25.98
N ALA A 56 6.69 1.46 -25.50
CA ALA A 56 8.06 1.06 -25.80
C ALA A 56 8.06 -0.12 -26.77
N VAL A 57 8.73 0.04 -27.91
CA VAL A 57 8.80 -0.98 -28.98
C VAL A 57 10.21 -1.53 -29.04
N TYR A 58 10.32 -2.86 -29.03
CA TYR A 58 11.59 -3.58 -29.01
C TYR A 58 11.69 -4.59 -30.14
N GLU A 59 12.88 -4.68 -30.73
CA GLU A 59 13.28 -5.84 -31.51
C GLU A 59 13.57 -7.00 -30.55
N ALA A 60 12.78 -8.06 -30.61
CA ALA A 60 12.84 -9.17 -29.66
C ALA A 60 13.00 -10.53 -30.35
N GLN A 61 13.40 -11.55 -29.59
CA GLN A 61 13.50 -12.93 -30.03
C GLN A 61 12.88 -13.88 -29.02
N ARG A 62 12.21 -14.93 -29.51
CA ARG A 62 11.72 -16.05 -28.70
C ARG A 62 12.07 -17.38 -29.35
N VAL A 63 12.20 -18.43 -28.54
CA VAL A 63 12.47 -19.78 -29.03
C VAL A 63 11.16 -20.56 -29.16
N VAL A 64 10.88 -21.11 -30.34
CA VAL A 64 9.73 -21.98 -30.62
C VAL A 64 10.25 -23.24 -31.29
N TYR A 65 10.05 -24.41 -30.67
CA TYR A 65 10.60 -25.70 -31.13
C TYR A 65 12.11 -25.67 -31.36
N ASN A 66 12.85 -25.12 -30.39
CA ASN A 66 14.31 -24.98 -30.46
C ASN A 66 14.82 -24.12 -31.63
N GLN A 67 13.95 -23.32 -32.26
CA GLN A 67 14.29 -22.38 -33.33
C GLN A 67 14.04 -20.93 -32.85
N PRO A 68 15.02 -20.02 -32.98
CA PRO A 68 14.82 -18.60 -32.67
C PRO A 68 13.89 -17.95 -33.70
N ARG A 69 12.98 -17.08 -33.23
CA ARG A 69 12.07 -16.31 -34.07
C ARG A 69 12.10 -14.85 -33.61
N SER A 70 12.46 -13.96 -34.53
CA SER A 70 12.37 -12.52 -34.32
C SER A 70 10.91 -12.07 -34.34
N PHE A 71 10.60 -11.08 -33.51
CA PHE A 71 9.31 -10.43 -33.48
C PHE A 71 9.46 -9.03 -32.88
N GLU A 72 8.46 -8.18 -33.09
CA GLU A 72 8.34 -6.91 -32.40
C GLU A 72 7.61 -7.10 -31.07
N TYR A 73 8.19 -6.57 -29.98
CA TYR A 73 7.55 -6.57 -28.67
C TYR A 73 7.18 -5.15 -28.27
N THR A 74 5.89 -4.91 -28.07
CA THR A 74 5.37 -3.62 -27.61
C THR A 74 4.98 -3.73 -26.15
N LEU A 75 5.65 -2.97 -25.30
CA LEU A 75 5.32 -2.79 -23.89
C LEU A 75 4.54 -1.47 -23.73
N ILE A 76 3.37 -1.55 -23.10
CA ILE A 76 2.54 -0.38 -22.82
C ILE A 76 2.47 -0.20 -21.31
N THR A 77 2.88 0.96 -20.83
CA THR A 77 2.82 1.36 -19.41
C THR A 77 1.81 2.48 -19.25
N VAL A 78 0.86 2.32 -18.33
CA VAL A 78 -0.23 3.28 -18.09
C VAL A 78 -0.39 3.51 -16.60
N LYS A 79 -0.52 4.77 -16.19
CA LYS A 79 -1.04 5.17 -14.87
C LYS A 79 -2.53 5.48 -15.02
N GLU A 80 -3.33 4.93 -14.11
CA GLU A 80 -4.79 5.09 -14.11
C GLU A 80 -5.24 5.42 -12.70
N ASP A 81 -6.23 6.29 -12.57
CA ASP A 81 -6.86 6.55 -11.28
C ASP A 81 -7.97 5.54 -11.01
N PHE A 82 -8.04 5.10 -9.76
CA PHE A 82 -9.06 4.15 -9.29
C PHE A 82 -10.01 4.88 -8.35
N ASN A 83 -11.28 4.46 -8.34
CA ASN A 83 -12.25 4.94 -7.36
C ASN A 83 -12.42 3.96 -6.20
N ARG A 84 -12.67 4.48 -5.00
CA ARG A 84 -12.87 3.71 -3.77
C ARG A 84 -14.22 3.01 -3.70
N ALA A 85 -15.25 3.54 -4.37
CA ALA A 85 -16.58 2.96 -4.33
C ALA A 85 -16.62 1.52 -4.87
N PHE A 86 -15.83 1.24 -5.91
CA PHE A 86 -15.82 -0.04 -6.60
C PHE A 86 -14.43 -0.65 -6.79
N ASN A 87 -13.35 0.06 -6.42
CA ASN A 87 -11.96 -0.35 -6.62
C ASN A 87 -11.65 -0.68 -8.09
N VAL A 88 -12.21 0.11 -9.01
CA VAL A 88 -11.99 -0.01 -10.46
C VAL A 88 -11.45 1.30 -11.02
N LYS A 89 -10.83 1.20 -12.19
CA LYS A 89 -10.42 2.36 -13.00
C LYS A 89 -11.59 3.29 -13.27
N THR A 90 -11.33 4.57 -13.42
CA THR A 90 -12.37 5.55 -13.72
C THR A 90 -11.86 6.61 -14.69
N ASP A 91 -12.68 6.95 -15.69
CA ASP A 91 -12.36 7.99 -16.67
C ASP A 91 -12.76 9.40 -16.19
N ASP A 92 -13.48 9.49 -15.05
CA ASP A 92 -13.84 10.77 -14.41
C ASP A 92 -12.85 11.13 -13.29
N TYR A 93 -11.86 11.95 -13.66
CA TYR A 93 -10.82 12.48 -12.76
C TYR A 93 -11.32 13.57 -11.79
N LYS A 94 -12.60 13.97 -11.86
CA LYS A 94 -13.20 14.96 -10.94
C LYS A 94 -13.96 14.29 -9.79
N ARG A 95 -13.98 12.95 -9.76
CA ARG A 95 -14.61 12.19 -8.69
C ARG A 95 -13.97 12.51 -7.35
N LYS A 96 -14.81 12.60 -6.32
CA LYS A 96 -14.35 12.88 -4.95
C LYS A 96 -13.78 11.64 -4.25
N ASP A 97 -14.02 10.46 -4.81
CA ASP A 97 -13.68 9.16 -4.23
C ASP A 97 -12.49 8.49 -4.92
N LEU A 98 -11.61 9.24 -5.58
CA LEU A 98 -10.37 8.70 -6.12
C LEU A 98 -9.43 8.22 -5.00
N PHE A 99 -8.59 7.24 -5.32
CA PHE A 99 -7.45 6.91 -4.46
C PHE A 99 -6.42 8.05 -4.48
N PRO A 100 -5.76 8.33 -3.33
CA PRO A 100 -4.79 9.40 -3.19
C PRO A 100 -3.44 9.04 -3.80
#